data_AF-V5H6L6-F1
#
_entry.id   AF-V5H6L6-F1
#
_cell.length_a   1.000
_cell.length_b   1.000
_cell.length_c   1.000
_cell.angle_alpha   90.00
_cell.angle_beta   90.00
_cell.angle_gamma   90.00
#
_symmetry.space_group_name_H-M   'P 1'
#
loop_
_entity.id
_entity.type
_entity.pdbx_description
1 polymer ?
#
loop_
_entity_poly.entity_id
_entity_poly.type
_entity_poly.pdbx_seq_one_letter_code
_entity_poly.pdbx_strand_id
1 'polypeptide(L)' 'MNDKEILKLGAIRDVCEKRIRREDAARVLSLSVRQVQRLVTRFRQYGAASIVH' A
#
# COMPACT_ATOMS: atom_id res chain seq x y z
N MET A 1 -9.46 11.04 -6.16
CA MET A 1 -9.15 9.62 -6.41
C MET A 1 -8.61 9.47 -7.82
N ASN A 2 -7.28 9.50 -7.92
CA ASN A 2 -6.54 9.17 -9.13
C ASN A 2 -6.34 7.64 -9.21
N ASP A 3 -6.19 7.07 -10.41
CA ASP A 3 -5.98 5.63 -10.60
C ASP A 3 -4.79 5.09 -9.80
N LYS A 4 -3.76 5.93 -9.64
CA LYS A 4 -2.59 5.63 -8.80
C LYS A 4 -2.93 5.49 -7.31
N GLU A 5 -3.88 6.27 -6.80
CA GLU A 5 -4.33 6.17 -5.41
C GLU A 5 -5.15 4.91 -5.18
N ILE A 6 -6.01 4.56 -6.13
CA ILE A 6 -6.82 3.32 -6.11
C ILE A 6 -5.88 2.10 -6.13
N LEU A 7 -4.90 2.07 -7.03
CA LEU A 7 -3.91 1.00 -7.11
C LEU A 7 -3.11 0.87 -5.80
N LYS A 8 -2.67 2.00 -5.25
CA LYS A 8 -1.91 2.06 -3.99
C LYS A 8 -2.74 1.54 -2.81
N LEU A 9 -3.99 1.98 -2.68
CA LEU A 9 -4.93 1.49 -1.66
C LEU A 9 -5.15 -0.01 -1.78
N GLY A 10 -5.40 -0.51 -2.98
CA GLY A 10 -5.60 -1.94 -3.25
C GLY A 10 -4.40 -2.78 -2.83
N ALA A 11 -3.20 -2.43 -3.34
CA ALA A 11 -1.99 -3.17 -3.04
C ALA A 11 -1.62 -3.15 -1.53
N ILE A 12 -1.85 -2.04 -0.83
CA ILE A 12 -1.56 -1.95 0.62
C ILE A 12 -2.57 -2.77 1.43
N ARG A 13 -3.85 -2.75 1.05
CA ARG A 13 -4.88 -3.60 1.66
C ARG A 13 -4.53 -5.07 1.49
N ASP A 14 -4.14 -5.49 0.29
CA ASP A 14 -3.78 -6.88 -0.01
C ASP A 14 -2.57 -7.35 0.81
N VAL A 15 -1.59 -6.47 1.06
CA VAL A 15 -0.47 -6.78 1.98
C VAL A 15 -0.94 -6.90 3.43
N CYS A 16 -1.88 -6.06 3.87
CA CYS A 16 -2.43 -6.13 5.23
C CYS A 16 -3.23 -7.41 5.46
N GLU A 17 -4.02 -7.81 4.47
CA GLU A 17 -4.81 -9.05 4.46
C GLU A 17 -3.97 -10.30 4.16
N LYS A 18 -2.65 -10.15 4.02
CA LYS A 18 -1.69 -11.23 3.71
C LYS A 18 -1.98 -11.96 2.39
N ARG A 19 -2.66 -11.30 1.45
CA ARG A 19 -2.95 -11.83 0.11
C ARG A 19 -1.70 -11.79 -0.79
N ILE A 20 -0.84 -10.79 -0.60
CA ILE A 20 0.44 -10.65 -1.31
C ILE A 20 1.56 -10.25 -0.33
N ARG A 21 2.83 -10.49 -0.71
CA ARG A 21 3.98 -10.06 0.09
C ARG A 21 4.30 -8.58 -0.18
N ARG A 22 5.08 -7.96 0.73
CA ARG A 22 5.56 -6.57 0.57
C ARG A 22 6.44 -6.40 -0.67
N GLU A 23 7.17 -7.45 -1.06
CA GLU A 23 8.00 -7.49 -2.26
C GLU A 23 7.16 -7.45 -3.54
N ASP A 24 6.02 -8.16 -3.55
CA ASP A 24 5.10 -8.15 -4.68
C ASP A 24 4.44 -6.77 -4.82
N ALA A 25 3.96 -6.20 -3.71
CA ALA A 25 3.40 -4.85 -3.71
C ALA A 25 4.42 -3.78 -4.11
N ALA A 26 5.70 -3.95 -3.78
CA ALA A 26 6.77 -3.06 -4.21
C ALA A 26 6.92 -3.05 -5.74
N ARG A 27 6.83 -4.23 -6.38
CA ARG A 27 6.84 -4.34 -7.85
C ARG A 27 5.60 -3.71 -8.48
N VAL A 28 4.41 -3.99 -7.94
CA VAL A 28 3.13 -3.45 -8.45
C VAL A 28 3.09 -1.91 -8.36
N LEU A 29 3.60 -1.34 -7.27
CA LEU A 29 3.58 0.09 -7.03
C LEU A 29 4.81 0.82 -7.59
N SER A 30 5.77 0.10 -8.17
CA SER A 30 7.09 0.65 -8.55
C SER A 30 7.74 1.44 -7.41
N LEU A 31 7.69 0.86 -6.20
CA LEU A 31 8.24 1.43 -4.96
C LEU A 31 9.29 0.49 -4.36
N SER A 32 10.13 1.02 -3.48
CA SER A 32 10.96 0.17 -2.62
C SER A 32 10.12 -0.54 -1.55
N VAL A 33 10.57 -1.73 -1.13
CA VAL A 33 9.95 -2.48 -0.03
C VAL A 33 9.84 -1.64 1.25
N ARG A 34 10.82 -0.77 1.53
CA ARG A 34 10.78 0.16 2.66
C ARG A 34 9.69 1.23 2.54
N GLN A 35 9.41 1.71 1.33
CA GLN A 35 8.30 2.63 1.09
C GLN A 35 6.96 1.91 1.29
N VAL A 36 6.82 0.70 0.77
CA VAL A 36 5.63 -0.15 1.02
C VAL A 36 5.44 -0.40 2.51
N GLN A 37 6.50 -0.73 3.25
CA GLN A 37 6.45 -0.92 4.69
C GLN A 37 5.95 0.34 5.41
N ARG A 38 6.47 1.52 5.06
CA ARG A 38 6.01 2.79 5.64
C ARG A 38 4.52 3.05 5.35
N LEU A 39 4.08 2.76 4.13
CA LEU A 39 2.68 2.90 3.74
C LEU A 39 1.77 1.92 4.50
N VAL A 40 2.17 0.67 4.64
CA VAL A 40 1.45 -0.35 5.43
C VAL A 40 1.36 0.06 6.89
N THR A 41 2.45 0.53 7.49
CA THR A 41 2.45 1.02 8.89
C THR A 41 1.47 2.18 9.04
N ARG A 42 1.50 3.15 8.12
CA ARG A 42 0.59 4.30 8.15
C ARG A 42 -0.87 3.88 7.96
N PHE A 43 -1.14 2.97 7.03
CA PHE A 43 -2.47 2.41 6.80
C PHE A 43 -3.03 1.68 8.03
N ARG A 44 -2.19 0.95 8.77
CA ARG A 44 -2.62 0.30 10.02
C ARG A 44 -2.96 1.29 11.14
N GLN A 45 -2.30 2.45 11.15
CA GLN A 45 -2.52 3.48 12.17
C GLN A 45 -3.74 4.36 11.89
N TYR A 46 -3.98 4.68 10.62
CA TYR A 46 -4.92 5.73 10.23
C TYR A 46 -5.95 5.28 9.18
N GLY A 47 -5.91 4.02 8.74
CA GLY A 47 -6.79 3.46 7.71
C GLY A 47 -6.56 4.07 6.32
N ALA A 48 -7.58 3.93 5.47
CA ALA A 48 -7.57 4.38 4.07
C ALA A 48 -7.34 5.89 3.91
N ALA A 49 -7.77 6.69 4.88
CA ALA A 49 -7.57 8.15 4.88
C ALA A 49 -6.10 8.58 4.80
N SER A 50 -5.17 7.68 5.14
CA SER A 50 -3.74 7.97 5.13
C SER A 50 -3.01 7.76 3.80
N ILE A 51 -3.71 7.18 2.82
CA ILE A 51 -3.18 6.88 1.49
C ILE A 51 -3.76 7.84 0.44
N VAL A 52 -4.96 8.37 0.68
CA VAL A 52 -5.65 9.31 -0.21
C VAL A 52 -5.16 10.74 0.07
N HIS A 53 -4.45 11.35 -0.87
CA HIS A 53 -4.05 12.76 -0.85
C HIS A 53 -3.72 13.25 -2.26
#